data_AF-A0A7X1L736-F1
#
_entry.id   AF-A0A7X1L736-F1
#
_cell.length_a   1.000
_cell.length_b   1.000
_cell.length_c   1.000
_cell.angle_alpha   90.00
_cell.angle_beta   90.00
_cell.angle_gamma   90.00
#
_symmetry.space_group_name_H-M   'P 1'
#
loop_
_entity.id
_entity.type
_entity.pdbx_description
1 polymer ?
#
loop_
_entity_poly.entity_id
_entity_poly.type
_entity_poly.pdbx_seq_one_letter_code
_entity_poly.pdbx_strand_id
1 'polypeptide(L)'
;MTSRWIFTTCRYTLLWGTLAVIIPMAAAAAMAASSSHGEKTTHGQNDTTMDHQGMTGQFKHDMTVEGVKAEFQVMSLESMKMKDPDGATHHVMVKFINADSGEQLKEATGKIKVIAPSKKEVVVDLTDYSGTFASNVTFDEPGKYGVICLVKIDGKKPLYKFWYMHH
;
A
#
# COMPACT_ATOMS: atom_id res chain seq x y z
N MET A 1 35.65 -11.14 -44.82
CA MET A 1 35.50 -10.97 -43.36
C MET A 1 34.23 -11.67 -42.94
N THR A 2 34.42 -12.80 -42.27
CA THR A 2 33.43 -13.74 -41.77
C THR A 2 32.90 -13.24 -40.42
N SER A 3 31.60 -13.31 -40.19
CA SER A 3 31.03 -14.19 -39.16
C SER A 3 29.57 -13.86 -38.87
N ARG A 4 28.82 -14.94 -38.99
CA ARG A 4 27.38 -15.13 -38.91
C ARG A 4 27.06 -15.43 -37.45
N TRP A 5 26.32 -14.55 -36.78
CA TRP A 5 25.91 -14.75 -35.39
C TRP A 5 24.71 -15.68 -35.34
N ILE A 6 24.95 -16.87 -34.80
CA ILE A 6 23.97 -17.94 -34.58
C ILE A 6 23.26 -17.64 -33.26
N PHE A 7 21.96 -17.38 -33.34
CA PHE A 7 21.05 -17.37 -32.19
C PHE A 7 20.95 -18.79 -31.64
N THR A 8 21.65 -19.07 -30.53
CA THR A 8 21.48 -20.30 -29.75
C THR A 8 20.29 -20.10 -28.81
N THR A 9 19.18 -20.72 -29.18
CA THR A 9 17.98 -20.89 -28.35
C THR A 9 18.30 -21.92 -27.26
N CYS A 10 18.50 -21.46 -26.02
CA CYS A 10 18.65 -22.33 -24.87
C CYS A 10 17.28 -22.82 -24.41
N ARG A 11 16.91 -24.02 -24.86
CA ARG A 11 15.75 -24.78 -24.41
C ARG A 11 16.02 -25.32 -23.01
N TYR A 12 15.41 -24.72 -21.98
CA TYR A 12 15.35 -25.28 -20.63
C TYR A 12 14.05 -26.10 -20.49
N THR A 13 14.09 -27.36 -20.93
CA THR A 13 13.13 -28.38 -20.52
C THR A 13 13.66 -29.02 -19.25
N LEU A 14 13.10 -28.65 -18.10
CA LEU A 14 13.26 -29.40 -16.86
C LEU A 14 11.90 -29.99 -16.48
N LEU A 15 11.78 -31.30 -16.75
CA LEU A 15 10.79 -32.17 -16.16
C LEU A 15 10.89 -32.05 -14.63
N TRP A 16 9.85 -31.57 -13.98
CA TRP A 16 9.66 -31.80 -12.55
C TRP A 16 8.61 -32.89 -12.40
N GLY A 17 9.12 -34.06 -11.99
CA GLY A 17 8.35 -35.27 -11.77
C GLY A 17 7.26 -35.05 -10.73
N THR A 18 6.08 -35.53 -11.10
CA THR A 18 4.95 -35.79 -10.21
C THR A 18 5.34 -36.77 -9.11
N LEU A 19 5.20 -36.37 -7.85
CA LEU A 19 5.07 -37.33 -6.75
C LEU A 19 3.84 -36.96 -5.91
N ALA A 20 2.75 -37.66 -6.18
CA ALA A 20 1.55 -37.64 -5.35
C ALA A 20 1.86 -38.39 -4.04
N VAL A 21 1.86 -37.66 -2.92
CA VAL A 21 1.88 -38.26 -1.58
C VAL A 21 0.45 -38.27 -1.06
N ILE A 22 -0.08 -39.48 -0.90
CA ILE A 22 -1.39 -39.80 -0.36
C ILE A 22 -1.23 -39.83 1.17
N ILE A 23 -1.94 -38.96 1.90
CA ILE A 23 -2.01 -39.00 3.37
C ILE A 23 -3.39 -39.53 3.77
N PRO A 24 -3.48 -40.60 4.57
CA PRO A 24 -4.74 -41.24 4.94
C PRO A 24 -5.53 -40.41 5.96
N MET A 25 -6.85 -40.37 5.76
CA MET A 25 -7.86 -40.00 6.74
C MET A 25 -7.80 -40.96 7.94
N ALA A 26 -7.63 -40.42 9.15
CA ALA A 26 -7.97 -41.11 10.40
C ALA A 26 -9.06 -40.30 11.11
N ALA A 27 -10.19 -40.95 11.36
CA ALA A 27 -11.35 -40.38 12.04
C ALA A 27 -11.38 -40.79 13.52
N ALA A 28 -11.88 -39.85 14.33
CA ALA A 28 -12.60 -40.00 15.61
C ALA A 28 -11.83 -40.42 16.88
N ALA A 29 -11.82 -39.50 17.86
CA ALA A 29 -12.38 -39.75 19.19
C ALA A 29 -12.65 -38.41 19.91
N ALA A 30 -13.90 -38.21 20.33
CA ALA A 30 -14.34 -37.13 21.20
C ALA A 30 -13.90 -37.39 22.64
N MET A 31 -13.40 -36.36 23.34
CA MET A 31 -13.42 -36.27 24.81
C MET A 31 -13.61 -34.82 25.23
N ALA A 32 -14.50 -34.68 26.22
CA ALA A 32 -15.06 -33.44 26.75
C ALA A 32 -14.02 -32.49 27.36
N ALA A 33 -14.23 -31.19 27.18
CA ALA A 33 -13.67 -30.16 28.05
C ALA A 33 -14.74 -29.11 28.37
N SER A 34 -14.81 -28.85 29.66
CA SER A 34 -15.63 -27.92 30.43
C SER A 34 -15.75 -26.50 29.87
N SER A 35 -16.90 -25.90 30.18
CA SER A 35 -17.23 -24.48 30.14
C SER A 35 -16.04 -23.55 30.42
N SER A 36 -15.74 -22.66 29.48
CA SER A 36 -15.16 -21.36 29.76
C SER A 36 -15.77 -20.33 28.81
N HIS A 37 -16.39 -19.30 29.39
CA HIS A 37 -16.76 -18.08 28.70
C HIS A 37 -15.47 -17.46 28.16
N GLY A 38 -15.33 -17.42 26.84
CA GLY A 38 -14.21 -16.81 26.15
C GLY A 38 -14.70 -16.32 24.80
N GLU A 39 -15.50 -15.25 24.83
CA GLU A 39 -15.85 -14.49 23.63
C GLU A 39 -14.56 -13.96 23.02
N LYS A 40 -14.07 -14.67 22.00
CA LYS A 40 -12.99 -14.22 21.13
C LYS A 40 -13.58 -13.21 20.17
N THR A 41 -13.79 -11.98 20.64
CA THR A 41 -13.78 -10.83 19.76
C THR A 41 -12.36 -10.68 19.24
N THR A 42 -12.16 -11.13 18.00
CA THR A 42 -11.12 -10.58 17.14
C THR A 42 -11.39 -9.08 17.05
N HIS A 43 -10.79 -8.31 17.95
CA HIS A 43 -10.55 -6.90 17.71
C HIS A 43 -9.54 -6.84 16.55
N GLY A 44 -10.08 -6.80 15.33
CA GLY A 44 -9.40 -6.07 14.26
C GLY A 44 -9.06 -4.71 14.86
N GLN A 45 -7.77 -4.39 14.85
CA GLN A 45 -7.26 -3.11 15.31
C GLN A 45 -8.05 -2.03 14.57
N ASN A 46 -9.04 -1.48 15.27
CA ASN A 46 -9.63 -0.21 14.92
C ASN A 46 -8.58 0.79 15.35
N ASP A 47 -7.59 0.97 14.46
CA ASP A 47 -6.63 2.04 14.53
C ASP A 47 -7.49 3.31 14.51
N THR A 48 -7.67 3.93 15.67
CA THR A 48 -8.36 5.20 15.81
C THR A 48 -7.47 6.26 15.21
N THR A 49 -7.40 6.32 13.88
CA THR A 49 -6.79 7.43 13.18
C THR A 49 -7.69 8.64 13.37
N MET A 50 -7.16 9.70 13.97
CA MET A 50 -7.85 10.98 14.02
C MET A 50 -7.74 11.62 12.64
N ASP A 51 -8.72 11.36 11.77
CA ASP A 51 -8.86 12.06 10.50
C ASP A 51 -9.19 13.54 10.77
N HIS A 52 -8.17 14.39 10.79
CA HIS A 52 -8.35 15.83 10.90
C HIS A 52 -8.47 16.43 9.50
N GLN A 53 -9.71 16.59 9.02
CA GLN A 53 -9.99 17.45 7.88
C GLN A 53 -9.75 18.90 8.32
N GLY A 54 -8.53 19.40 8.09
CA GLY A 54 -8.15 20.76 8.46
C GLY A 54 -9.01 21.79 7.72
N MET A 55 -9.24 22.94 8.34
CA MET A 55 -9.94 24.11 7.76
C MET A 55 -9.31 24.67 6.46
N THR A 56 -8.25 24.05 5.94
CA THR A 56 -7.41 24.51 4.83
C THR A 56 -7.54 23.67 3.55
N GLY A 57 -8.52 22.77 3.45
CA GLY A 57 -8.70 21.91 2.27
C GLY A 57 -7.61 20.84 2.13
N GLN A 58 -6.93 20.53 3.24
CA GLN A 58 -5.87 19.52 3.31
C GLN A 58 -6.35 18.39 4.21
N PHE A 59 -6.30 17.16 3.70
CA PHE A 59 -6.55 15.97 4.48
C PHE A 59 -5.24 15.40 4.98
N LYS A 60 -5.16 15.08 6.27
CA LYS A 60 -4.00 14.45 6.89
C LYS A 60 -4.42 13.14 7.52
N HIS A 61 -3.60 12.12 7.30
CA HIS A 61 -3.83 10.79 7.84
C HIS A 61 -2.48 10.18 8.16
N ASP A 62 -2.32 9.65 9.37
CA ASP A 62 -1.11 8.94 9.75
C ASP A 62 -1.42 7.55 10.24
N MET A 63 -0.51 6.63 9.95
CA MET A 63 -0.59 5.25 10.40
C MET A 63 0.80 4.62 10.48
N THR A 64 0.96 3.67 11.39
CA THR A 64 2.23 2.98 11.62
C THR A 64 2.11 1.51 11.24
N VAL A 65 2.96 1.04 10.34
CA VAL A 65 3.00 -0.35 9.88
C VAL A 65 4.44 -0.84 9.95
N GLU A 66 4.66 -2.00 10.58
CA GLU A 66 5.99 -2.62 10.69
C GLU A 66 7.08 -1.72 11.30
N GLY A 67 6.70 -0.83 12.21
CA GLY A 67 7.62 0.14 12.86
C GLY A 67 7.98 1.34 11.96
N VAL A 68 7.26 1.53 10.86
CA VAL A 68 7.39 2.71 9.99
C VAL A 68 6.08 3.48 10.07
N LYS A 69 6.14 4.72 10.55
CA LYS A 69 5.03 5.66 10.51
C LYS A 69 4.99 6.33 9.14
N ALA A 70 3.84 6.32 8.50
CA ALA A 70 3.58 7.08 7.28
C ALA A 70 2.62 8.24 7.60
N GLU A 71 3.03 9.46 7.28
CA GLU A 71 2.20 10.66 7.39
C GLU A 71 1.75 11.10 5.99
N PHE A 72 0.50 10.81 5.65
CA PHE A 72 -0.13 11.18 4.39
C PHE A 72 -0.75 12.57 4.46
N GLN A 73 -0.55 13.34 3.40
CA GLN A 73 -1.23 14.61 3.18
C GLN A 73 -1.80 14.63 1.76
N VAL A 74 -3.12 14.78 1.65
CA VAL A 74 -3.81 14.93 0.38
C VAL A 74 -4.25 16.39 0.25
N MET A 75 -3.79 17.04 -0.80
CA MET A 75 -4.00 18.47 -1.04
C MET A 75 -4.49 18.67 -2.47
N SER A 76 -5.47 19.55 -2.70
CA SER A 76 -5.84 19.91 -4.07
C SER A 76 -4.78 20.82 -4.70
N LEU A 77 -4.46 20.57 -5.98
CA LEU A 77 -3.53 21.40 -6.75
C LEU A 77 -4.10 22.81 -6.97
N GLU A 78 -5.42 22.94 -7.02
CA GLU A 78 -6.11 24.23 -7.05
C GLU A 78 -5.77 25.09 -5.83
N SER A 79 -5.74 24.49 -4.63
CA SER A 79 -5.33 25.18 -3.40
C SER A 79 -3.87 25.62 -3.44
N MET A 80 -3.04 24.92 -4.21
CA MET A 80 -1.64 25.28 -4.45
C MET A 80 -1.44 26.28 -5.60
N LYS A 81 -2.51 26.69 -6.30
CA LYS A 81 -2.44 27.48 -7.55
C LYS A 81 -1.53 26.85 -8.61
N MET A 82 -1.45 25.52 -8.61
CA MET A 82 -0.69 24.75 -9.59
C MET A 82 -1.64 24.08 -10.58
N LYS A 83 -1.23 23.96 -11.84
CA LYS A 83 -1.90 23.14 -12.84
C LYS A 83 -0.96 22.04 -13.25
N ASP A 84 -1.46 20.82 -13.19
CA ASP A 84 -0.77 19.66 -13.71
C ASP A 84 -1.11 19.52 -15.22
N PRO A 85 -0.11 19.40 -16.11
CA PRO A 85 -0.35 19.29 -17.54
C PRO A 85 -1.06 17.97 -17.92
N ASP A 86 -0.96 16.94 -17.07
CA ASP A 86 -1.57 15.62 -17.27
C ASP A 86 -2.96 15.52 -16.64
N GLY A 87 -3.47 16.62 -16.05
CA GLY A 87 -4.83 16.72 -15.53
C GLY A 87 -5.02 16.13 -14.13
N ALA A 88 -3.95 15.87 -13.39
CA ALA A 88 -4.07 15.54 -11.97
C ALA A 88 -4.74 16.70 -11.20
N THR A 89 -5.49 16.37 -10.14
CA THR A 89 -6.24 17.36 -9.35
C THR A 89 -5.71 17.49 -7.94
N HIS A 90 -5.03 16.46 -7.43
CA HIS A 90 -4.49 16.44 -6.07
C HIS A 90 -3.03 16.01 -6.04
N HIS A 91 -2.33 16.56 -5.07
CA HIS A 91 -0.99 16.18 -4.68
C HIS A 91 -1.08 15.31 -3.42
N VAL A 92 -0.63 14.06 -3.52
CA VAL A 92 -0.54 13.14 -2.38
C VAL A 92 0.91 13.09 -1.94
N MET A 93 1.17 13.61 -0.76
CA MET A 93 2.48 13.61 -0.11
C MET A 93 2.49 12.57 1.00
N VAL A 94 3.61 11.88 1.16
CA VAL A 94 3.85 10.95 2.27
C VAL A 94 5.27 11.12 2.81
N LYS A 95 5.39 11.15 4.13
CA LYS A 95 6.66 11.08 4.85
C LYS A 95 6.73 9.77 5.62
N PHE A 96 7.87 9.10 5.54
CA PHE A 96 8.14 7.90 6.32
C PHE A 96 9.05 8.25 7.49
N ILE A 97 8.68 7.78 8.68
CA ILE A 97 9.37 8.05 9.93
C ILE A 97 9.58 6.72 10.63
N ASN A 98 10.79 6.45 11.12
CA ASN A 98 11.04 5.30 11.96
C ASN A 98 10.29 5.51 13.29
N ALA A 99 9.39 4.59 13.64
CA ALA A 99 8.54 4.74 14.81
C ALA A 99 9.32 4.65 16.13
N ASP A 100 10.49 4.01 16.13
CA ASP A 100 11.34 3.84 17.32
C ASP A 100 12.25 5.06 17.53
N SER A 101 12.94 5.52 16.48
CA SER A 101 13.91 6.63 16.58
C SER A 101 13.29 8.01 16.34
N GLY A 102 12.13 8.08 15.68
CA GLY A 102 11.53 9.34 15.21
C GLY A 102 12.24 9.97 14.02
N GLU A 103 13.24 9.30 13.45
CA GLU A 103 14.00 9.81 12.31
C GLU A 103 13.23 9.65 10.99
N GLN A 104 13.32 10.65 10.12
CA GLN A 104 12.75 10.57 8.78
C GLN A 104 13.57 9.62 7.91
N LEU A 105 12.87 8.66 7.31
CA LEU A 105 13.45 7.68 6.41
C LEU A 105 13.40 8.25 4.98
N LYS A 106 14.59 8.56 4.44
CA LYS A 106 14.74 9.24 3.15
C LYS A 106 14.96 8.30 1.97
N GLU A 107 15.41 7.08 2.25
CA GLU A 107 15.71 6.07 1.24
C GLU A 107 14.54 5.09 1.11
N ALA A 108 13.58 5.42 0.25
CA ALA A 108 12.44 4.55 0.00
C ALA A 108 12.02 4.58 -1.48
N THR A 109 11.34 3.53 -1.90
CA THR A 109 10.66 3.51 -3.21
C THR A 109 9.25 3.01 -2.99
N GLY A 110 8.26 3.74 -3.48
CA GLY A 110 6.88 3.34 -3.29
C GLY A 110 5.97 3.67 -4.45
N LYS A 111 4.77 3.10 -4.39
CA LYS A 111 3.68 3.33 -5.33
C LYS A 111 2.40 3.59 -4.54
N ILE A 112 1.56 4.47 -5.07
CA ILE A 112 0.22 4.68 -4.56
C ILE A 112 -0.77 4.13 -5.58
N LYS A 113 -1.69 3.29 -5.11
CA LYS A 113 -2.88 2.87 -5.83
C LYS A 113 -4.08 3.65 -5.26
N VAL A 114 -4.79 4.36 -6.13
CA VAL A 114 -6.04 5.05 -5.81
C VAL A 114 -7.20 4.30 -6.46
N ILE A 115 -8.26 4.06 -5.69
CA ILE A 115 -9.48 3.40 -6.13
C ILE A 115 -10.63 4.41 -6.01
N ALA A 116 -11.20 4.79 -7.14
CA ALA A 116 -12.31 5.74 -7.22
C ALA A 116 -13.63 5.16 -6.69
N PRO A 117 -14.63 6.01 -6.35
CA PRO A 117 -15.98 5.56 -6.02
C PRO A 117 -16.60 4.68 -7.11
N SER A 118 -16.34 4.99 -8.38
CA SER A 118 -16.71 4.16 -9.54
C SER A 118 -15.93 2.85 -9.67
N LYS A 119 -15.00 2.55 -8.75
CA LYS A 119 -14.08 1.40 -8.73
C LYS A 119 -12.99 1.44 -9.81
N LYS A 120 -12.80 2.55 -10.52
CA LYS A 120 -11.63 2.77 -11.37
C LYS A 120 -10.38 2.78 -10.51
N GLU A 121 -9.30 2.18 -11.00
CA GLU A 121 -8.04 2.09 -10.28
C GLU A 121 -6.94 2.78 -11.08
N VAL A 122 -6.10 3.56 -10.39
CA VAL A 122 -4.88 4.13 -10.94
C VAL A 122 -3.73 3.79 -10.01
N VAL A 123 -2.58 3.46 -10.59
CA VAL A 123 -1.34 3.21 -9.84
C VAL A 123 -0.31 4.20 -10.33
N VAL A 124 0.24 4.97 -9.40
CA VAL A 124 1.28 5.96 -9.67
C VAL A 124 2.51 5.67 -8.82
N ASP A 125 3.67 5.96 -9.37
CA ASP A 125 4.93 5.91 -8.64
C ASP A 125 5.06 7.15 -7.73
N LEU A 126 5.69 6.96 -6.58
CA LEU A 126 6.10 8.06 -5.71
C LEU A 126 7.44 8.64 -6.19
N THR A 127 7.47 9.95 -6.39
CA THR A 127 8.68 10.71 -6.65
C THR A 127 9.29 11.17 -5.33
N ASP A 128 10.59 10.99 -5.17
CA ASP A 128 11.32 11.46 -3.99
C ASP A 128 11.72 12.94 -4.14
N TYR A 129 11.37 13.74 -3.13
CA TYR A 129 11.77 15.13 -2.96
C TYR A 129 12.59 15.29 -1.66
N SER A 130 13.75 14.62 -1.60
CA SER A 130 14.68 14.65 -0.46
C SER A 130 14.11 14.06 0.84
N GLY A 131 13.47 12.89 0.75
CA GLY A 131 12.86 12.14 1.84
C GLY A 131 11.38 12.47 2.08
N THR A 132 10.82 13.38 1.28
CA THR A 132 9.37 13.57 1.18
C THR A 132 8.93 12.99 -0.15
N PHE A 133 8.05 12.01 -0.12
CA PHE A 133 7.61 11.32 -1.32
C PHE A 133 6.28 11.88 -1.76
N ALA A 134 6.09 12.11 -3.04
CA ALA A 134 4.80 12.58 -3.53
C ALA A 134 4.46 12.08 -4.92
N SER A 135 3.16 12.08 -5.22
CA SER A 135 2.66 11.82 -6.55
C SER A 135 1.39 12.63 -6.79
N ASN A 136 1.18 12.98 -8.06
CA ASN A 136 -0.01 13.66 -8.51
C ASN A 136 -1.04 12.62 -8.94
N VAL A 137 -2.27 12.77 -8.46
CA VAL A 137 -3.37 11.84 -8.75
C VAL A 137 -4.65 12.63 -9.03
N THR A 138 -5.53 12.01 -9.79
CA THR A 138 -6.84 12.57 -10.11
C THR A 138 -7.89 12.03 -9.15
N PHE A 139 -8.57 12.95 -8.47
CA PHE A 139 -9.87 12.74 -7.83
C PHE A 139 -10.87 13.62 -8.58
N ASP A 140 -11.70 12.99 -9.41
CA ASP A 140 -12.64 13.59 -10.36
C ASP A 140 -14.12 13.31 -10.03
N GLU A 141 -14.38 12.45 -9.04
CA GLU A 141 -15.70 12.04 -8.61
C GLU A 141 -15.83 12.35 -7.11
N PRO A 142 -16.92 12.94 -6.61
CA PRO A 142 -17.13 13.04 -5.17
C PRO A 142 -17.40 11.65 -4.57
N GLY A 143 -16.91 11.40 -3.35
CA GLY A 143 -17.18 10.17 -2.62
C GLY A 143 -15.95 9.52 -1.99
N LYS A 144 -16.10 8.25 -1.65
CA LYS A 144 -15.11 7.48 -0.87
C LYS A 144 -14.06 6.85 -1.78
N TYR A 145 -12.82 7.32 -1.68
CA TYR A 145 -11.66 6.78 -2.38
C TYR A 145 -10.86 5.84 -1.50
N GLY A 146 -10.42 4.72 -2.06
CA GLY A 146 -9.44 3.84 -1.42
C GLY A 146 -8.03 4.28 -1.78
N VAL A 147 -7.19 4.57 -0.79
CA VAL A 147 -5.78 4.89 -0.99
C VAL A 147 -4.94 3.75 -0.41
N ILE A 148 -4.08 3.18 -1.24
CA ILE A 148 -3.18 2.09 -0.87
C ILE A 148 -1.77 2.50 -1.24
N CYS A 149 -0.85 2.54 -0.28
CA CYS A 149 0.55 2.88 -0.49
C CYS A 149 1.43 1.66 -0.16
N LEU A 150 2.13 1.15 -1.17
CA LEU A 150 3.12 0.09 -1.02
C LEU A 150 4.50 0.68 -1.13
N VAL A 151 5.34 0.48 -0.11
CA VAL A 151 6.67 1.08 -0.01
C VAL A 151 7.70 0.01 0.27
N LYS A 152 8.87 0.11 -0.33
CA LYS A 152 10.07 -0.65 0.01
C LYS A 152 11.03 0.29 0.76
N ILE A 153 11.35 -0.04 2.00
CA ILE A 153 12.15 0.79 2.91
C ILE A 153 12.88 -0.12 3.91
N ASP A 154 14.18 0.06 4.10
CA ASP A 154 15.01 -0.75 5.01
C ASP A 154 14.81 -2.28 4.88
N GLY A 155 14.64 -2.76 3.65
CA GLY A 155 14.37 -4.18 3.35
C GLY A 155 12.96 -4.67 3.69
N LYS A 156 12.13 -3.84 4.34
CA LYS A 156 10.71 -4.08 4.61
C LYS A 156 9.83 -3.65 3.44
N LYS A 157 8.57 -4.10 3.45
CA LYS A 157 7.56 -3.72 2.45
C LYS A 157 6.22 -3.34 3.07
N PRO A 158 6.16 -2.30 3.93
CA PRO A 158 4.92 -1.90 4.57
C PRO A 158 3.86 -1.52 3.54
N LEU A 159 2.63 -1.94 3.81
CA LEU A 159 1.44 -1.65 3.02
C LEU A 159 0.48 -0.82 3.88
N TYR A 160 0.28 0.43 3.48
CA TYR A 160 -0.65 1.35 4.11
C TYR A 160 -1.95 1.38 3.33
N LYS A 161 -3.09 1.34 4.00
CA LYS A 161 -4.41 1.39 3.35
C LYS A 161 -5.37 2.20 4.20
N PHE A 162 -5.98 3.21 3.60
CA PHE A 162 -7.01 4.01 4.23
C PHE A 162 -8.07 4.43 3.23
N TRP A 163 -9.16 4.98 3.74
CA TRP A 163 -10.22 5.56 2.94
C TRP A 163 -10.19 7.07 3.07
N TYR A 164 -10.28 7.78 1.96
CA TYR A 164 -10.34 9.23 1.90
C TYR A 164 -11.71 9.65 1.34
N MET A 165 -12.42 10.52 2.04
CA MET A 165 -13.67 11.09 1.55
C MET A 165 -13.35 12.38 0.78
N HIS A 166 -13.62 12.38 -0.53
CA HIS A 166 -13.52 13.56 -1.38
C HIS A 166 -14.90 14.19 -1.55
N HIS A 167 -14.96 15.53 -1.53
CA HIS A 167 -16.19 16.32 -1.54
C HIS A 167 -16.27 17.21 -2.77
#